data_AF-A0A4P5VHX7-F1
#
_entry.id   AF-A0A4P5VHX7-F1
#
_cell.length_a   1.000
_cell.length_b   1.000
_cell.length_c   1.000
_cell.angle_alpha   90.00
_cell.angle_beta   90.00
_cell.angle_gamma   90.00
#
_symmetry.space_group_name_H-M   'P 1'
#
loop_
_entity.id
_entity.type
_entity.pdbx_description
1 polymer ?
#
loop_
_entity_poly.entity_id
_entity_poly.type
_entity_poly.pdbx_seq_one_letter_code
_entity_poly.pdbx_strand_id
1 'polypeptide(L)'
;MSQAHHPLVEAALLLDRSIRIFLTSDEGLHAETWILAVARLAGTELQRSIHSKATQADEGVGARRFWSPRPRPAQASGDEHGQRLVAVLLATLAQLGEPLAEEAIICPSEGSAGALLSLEQTRERLGTLVAACARSHGLGSVEMAEALTIATALALHQCRDLVPLTRGAGLAVTGFVEGAKTALAMAAAA
;
A
#
# COMPACT_ATOMS: atom_id res chain seq x y z
N MET A 1 24.33 12.59 5.20
CA MET A 1 23.14 11.94 4.59
C MET A 1 22.72 10.81 5.52
N SER A 2 21.46 10.81 5.95
CA SER A 2 20.94 10.08 7.11
C SER A 2 20.89 8.56 6.90
N GLN A 3 21.48 7.78 7.81
CA GLN A 3 21.49 6.30 7.78
C GLN A 3 20.09 5.66 7.99
N ALA A 4 19.08 6.44 8.38
CA ALA A 4 17.76 5.92 8.77
C ALA A 4 16.88 5.43 7.59
N HIS A 5 17.17 5.84 6.34
CA HIS A 5 16.34 5.46 5.18
C HIS A 5 16.75 4.15 4.50
N HIS A 6 17.92 3.61 4.85
CA HIS A 6 18.44 2.38 4.28
C HIS A 6 17.52 1.16 4.45
N PRO A 7 16.99 0.84 5.65
CA PRO A 7 16.21 -0.38 5.85
C PRO A 7 14.85 -0.34 5.13
N LEU A 8 14.25 0.83 4.96
CA LEU A 8 12.99 1.00 4.22
C LEU A 8 13.17 0.67 2.73
N VAL A 9 14.23 1.21 2.13
CA VAL A 9 14.52 0.99 0.70
C VAL A 9 14.95 -0.46 0.46
N GLU A 10 15.77 -1.04 1.33
CA GLU A 10 16.14 -2.46 1.24
C GLU A 10 14.93 -3.38 1.36
N ALA A 11 14.06 -3.15 2.33
CA ALA A 11 12.82 -3.91 2.48
C ALA A 11 11.94 -3.75 1.24
N ALA A 12 11.79 -2.54 0.71
CA ALA A 12 11.00 -2.29 -0.49
C ALA A 12 11.53 -3.05 -1.72
N LEU A 13 12.85 -3.04 -1.95
CA LEU A 13 13.50 -3.78 -3.03
C LEU A 13 13.33 -5.30 -2.87
N LEU A 14 13.48 -5.80 -1.63
CA LEU A 14 13.27 -7.22 -1.34
C LEU A 14 11.82 -7.64 -1.59
N LEU A 15 10.85 -6.83 -1.15
CA LEU A 15 9.43 -7.07 -1.36
C LEU A 15 9.06 -7.02 -2.83
N ASP A 16 9.50 -5.98 -3.56
CA ASP A 16 9.29 -5.84 -5.01
C ASP A 16 9.73 -7.11 -5.74
N ARG A 17 10.98 -7.53 -5.52
CA ARG A 17 11.55 -8.73 -6.11
C ARG A 17 10.78 -10.00 -5.71
N SER A 18 10.48 -10.16 -4.42
CA SER A 18 9.90 -11.41 -3.93
C SER A 18 8.43 -11.55 -4.33
N ILE A 19 7.64 -10.48 -4.20
CA ILE A 19 6.24 -10.46 -4.62
C ILE A 19 6.14 -10.72 -6.13
N ARG A 20 7.03 -10.12 -6.93
CA ARG A 20 7.10 -10.40 -8.37
C ARG A 20 7.30 -11.89 -8.66
N ILE A 21 8.22 -12.55 -7.97
CA ILE A 21 8.46 -14.00 -8.10
C ILE A 21 7.20 -14.79 -7.71
N PHE A 22 6.56 -14.46 -6.59
CA PHE A 22 5.37 -15.16 -6.10
C PHE A 22 4.12 -14.97 -6.99
N LEU A 23 4.05 -13.85 -7.71
CA LEU A 23 2.91 -13.51 -8.58
C LEU A 23 3.12 -13.90 -10.05
N THR A 24 4.33 -14.30 -10.44
CA THR A 24 4.60 -14.76 -11.80
C THR A 24 3.98 -16.15 -11.98
N SER A 25 3.06 -16.30 -12.94
CA SER A 25 2.50 -17.59 -13.36
C SER A 25 3.10 -18.05 -14.69
N ASP A 26 2.67 -19.23 -15.18
CA ASP A 26 3.02 -19.72 -16.51
C ASP A 26 2.57 -18.77 -17.64
N GLU A 27 1.54 -17.95 -17.40
CA GLU A 27 1.04 -16.92 -18.31
C GLU A 27 1.76 -15.58 -18.15
N GLY A 28 2.74 -15.51 -17.24
CA GLY A 28 3.50 -14.31 -16.93
C GLY A 28 2.93 -13.49 -15.77
N LEU A 29 3.42 -12.27 -15.62
CA LEU A 29 3.04 -11.37 -14.54
C LEU A 29 2.00 -10.36 -15.01
N HIS A 30 0.80 -10.42 -14.45
CA HIS A 30 -0.22 -9.40 -14.71
C HIS A 30 0.07 -8.11 -13.93
N ALA A 31 0.49 -7.06 -14.64
CA ALA A 31 0.94 -5.80 -14.06
C ALA A 31 -0.06 -5.20 -13.06
N GLU A 32 -1.35 -5.18 -13.40
CA GLU A 32 -2.40 -4.63 -12.54
C GLU A 32 -2.55 -5.44 -11.25
N THR A 33 -2.44 -6.77 -11.34
CA THR A 33 -2.49 -7.65 -10.17
C THR A 33 -1.32 -7.38 -9.24
N TRP A 34 -0.13 -7.17 -9.80
CA TRP A 34 1.06 -6.88 -9.02
C TRP A 34 0.96 -5.53 -8.29
N ILE A 35 0.67 -4.45 -9.02
CA ILE A 35 0.50 -3.10 -8.44
C ILE A 35 -0.55 -3.14 -7.33
N LEU A 36 -1.71 -3.73 -7.61
CA LEU A 36 -2.83 -3.75 -6.68
C LEU A 36 -2.53 -4.63 -5.45
N ALA A 37 -1.87 -5.77 -5.63
CA ALA A 37 -1.49 -6.66 -4.53
C ALA A 37 -0.55 -5.97 -3.53
N VAL A 38 0.50 -5.32 -4.01
CA VAL A 38 1.46 -4.61 -3.14
C VAL A 38 0.77 -3.44 -2.44
N ALA A 39 -0.03 -2.67 -3.17
CA ALA A 39 -0.77 -1.54 -2.60
C ALA A 39 -1.76 -1.96 -1.50
N ARG A 40 -2.49 -3.07 -1.71
CA ARG A 40 -3.38 -3.66 -0.70
C ARG A 40 -2.66 -4.04 0.59
N LEU A 41 -1.45 -4.59 0.48
CA LEU A 41 -0.64 -4.92 1.65
C LEU A 41 -0.18 -3.64 2.37
N ALA A 42 0.20 -2.59 1.65
CA ALA A 42 0.55 -1.29 2.25
C ALA A 42 -0.62 -0.71 3.05
N GLY A 43 -1.82 -0.70 2.47
CA GLY A 43 -3.05 -0.27 3.17
C GLY A 43 -3.36 -1.13 4.39
N THR A 44 -3.14 -2.45 4.30
CA THR A 44 -3.35 -3.40 5.41
C THR A 44 -2.39 -3.12 6.58
N GLU A 45 -1.10 -2.90 6.30
CA GLU A 45 -0.11 -2.56 7.33
C GLU A 45 -0.37 -1.20 7.97
N LEU A 46 -0.75 -0.20 7.16
CA LEU A 46 -1.15 1.10 7.68
C LEU A 46 -2.32 0.96 8.67
N GLN A 47 -3.34 0.18 8.32
CA GLN A 47 -4.47 -0.07 9.21
C GLN A 47 -4.07 -0.82 10.48
N ARG A 48 -3.15 -1.79 10.37
CA ARG A 48 -2.61 -2.49 11.55
C ARG A 48 -1.90 -1.53 12.49
N SER A 49 -1.18 -0.55 11.96
CA SER A 49 -0.49 0.47 12.76
C SER A 49 -1.46 1.33 13.58
N ILE A 50 -2.62 1.67 13.01
CA ILE A 50 -3.66 2.45 13.68
C ILE A 50 -4.28 1.63 14.81
N HIS A 51 -4.64 0.36 14.54
CA HIS A 51 -5.21 -0.52 15.57
C HIS A 51 -4.23 -0.78 16.70
N SER A 52 -2.94 -1.01 16.40
CA SER A 52 -1.94 -1.26 17.44
C SER A 52 -1.81 -0.06 18.40
N LYS A 53 -1.92 1.16 17.87
CA LYS A 53 -1.96 2.38 18.70
C LYS A 53 -3.28 2.55 19.45
N ALA A 54 -4.40 2.21 18.82
CA ALA A 54 -5.71 2.24 19.47
C ALA A 54 -5.79 1.25 20.64
N THR A 55 -5.31 0.02 20.49
CA THR A 55 -5.27 -0.97 21.59
C THR A 55 -4.35 -0.53 22.72
N GLN A 56 -3.24 0.17 22.44
CA GLN A 56 -2.40 0.78 23.48
C GLN A 56 -3.07 1.99 24.14
N ALA A 57 -3.93 2.71 23.42
CA ALA A 57 -4.65 3.87 23.92
C ALA A 57 -5.96 3.50 24.64
N ASP A 58 -6.57 2.33 24.38
CA ASP A 58 -7.85 1.88 24.96
C ASP A 58 -7.72 1.27 26.37
N GLU A 59 -6.59 1.49 27.06
CA GLU A 59 -6.64 1.71 28.53
C GLU A 59 -7.33 3.05 28.89
N GLY A 60 -7.72 3.86 27.90
CA GLY A 60 -8.54 5.04 28.07
C GLY A 60 -9.05 5.64 26.75
N VAL A 61 -10.27 5.27 26.37
CA VAL A 61 -11.20 6.00 25.49
C VAL A 61 -11.04 5.74 23.97
N GLY A 62 -12.03 5.00 23.46
CA GLY A 62 -12.14 4.58 22.07
C GLY A 62 -12.23 5.70 21.03
N ALA A 63 -11.51 5.51 19.93
CA ALA A 63 -11.59 6.34 18.75
C ALA A 63 -11.59 5.49 17.47
N ARG A 64 -12.78 5.24 16.92
CA ARG A 64 -12.94 4.75 15.54
C ARG A 64 -12.83 5.96 14.60
N ARG A 65 -11.68 6.17 13.95
CA ARG A 65 -11.49 7.19 12.89
C ARG A 65 -11.42 6.49 11.53
N PHE A 66 -12.25 6.94 10.59
CA PHE A 66 -12.52 6.30 9.31
C PHE A 66 -11.87 7.10 8.16
N TRP A 67 -11.26 6.38 7.22
CA TRP A 67 -10.61 6.94 6.05
C TRP A 67 -11.55 6.99 4.82
N SER A 68 -11.46 8.05 3.99
CA SER A 68 -12.29 8.31 2.81
C SER A 68 -11.45 8.72 1.58
N PRO A 69 -11.71 8.18 0.38
CA PRO A 69 -10.94 8.50 -0.83
C PRO A 69 -11.38 9.78 -1.56
N ARG A 70 -12.16 10.68 -0.94
CA ARG A 70 -12.58 11.95 -1.56
C ARG A 70 -11.89 13.13 -0.88
N PRO A 71 -11.53 14.21 -1.61
CA PRO A 71 -11.10 15.44 -0.98
C PRO A 71 -12.27 16.01 -0.17
N ARG A 72 -12.22 15.82 1.15
CA ARG A 72 -13.04 16.63 2.06
C ARG A 72 -12.37 18.00 2.17
N PRO A 73 -13.15 19.10 2.24
CA PRO A 73 -12.58 20.40 2.61
C PRO A 73 -11.82 20.25 3.93
N ALA A 74 -10.69 20.94 4.03
CA ALA A 74 -9.55 20.74 4.93
C ALA A 74 -9.79 20.83 6.46
N GLN A 75 -10.97 20.47 6.97
CA GLN A 75 -11.30 20.50 8.39
C GLN A 75 -12.11 19.25 8.81
N ALA A 76 -11.48 18.08 8.77
CA ALA A 76 -11.90 16.93 9.58
C ALA A 76 -10.74 15.92 9.65
N SER A 77 -10.05 15.90 10.79
CA SER A 77 -8.89 15.09 11.14
C SER A 77 -9.16 13.56 11.09
N GLY A 78 -9.22 12.99 9.88
CA GLY A 78 -9.49 11.56 9.66
C GLY A 78 -8.71 10.89 8.52
N ASP A 79 -8.12 11.64 7.58
CA ASP A 79 -7.50 11.09 6.35
C ASP A 79 -5.96 11.15 6.28
N GLU A 80 -5.29 11.62 7.34
CA GLU A 80 -3.83 11.86 7.36
C GLU A 80 -3.01 10.62 6.97
N HIS A 81 -3.48 9.44 7.35
CA HIS A 81 -2.77 8.18 7.08
C HIS A 81 -2.86 7.73 5.62
N GLY A 82 -3.99 7.91 4.95
CA GLY A 82 -4.10 7.58 3.53
C GLY A 82 -3.38 8.59 2.64
N GLN A 83 -3.45 9.88 3.00
CA GLN A 83 -2.67 10.94 2.35
C GLN A 83 -1.16 10.66 2.44
N ARG A 84 -0.69 10.05 3.54
CA ARG A 84 0.71 9.65 3.70
C ARG A 84 1.15 8.63 2.65
N LEU A 85 0.37 7.58 2.37
CA LEU A 85 0.75 6.60 1.35
C LEU A 85 0.77 7.23 -0.06
N VAL A 86 -0.19 8.11 -0.36
CA VAL A 86 -0.19 8.84 -1.64
C VAL A 86 1.04 9.75 -1.74
N ALA A 87 1.37 10.49 -0.69
CA ALA A 87 2.55 11.35 -0.67
C ALA A 87 3.86 10.56 -0.86
N VAL A 88 4.02 9.42 -0.18
CA VAL A 88 5.20 8.55 -0.34
C VAL A 88 5.25 7.98 -1.77
N LEU A 89 4.11 7.57 -2.33
CA LEU A 89 4.02 7.08 -3.71
C LEU A 89 4.50 8.14 -4.70
N LEU A 90 3.93 9.35 -4.64
CA LEU A 90 4.25 10.45 -5.55
C LEU A 90 5.70 10.92 -5.41
N ALA A 91 6.19 11.02 -4.17
CA ALA A 91 7.59 11.37 -3.91
C ALA A 91 8.56 10.32 -4.46
N THR A 92 8.22 9.03 -4.34
CA THR A 92 9.05 7.94 -4.87
C THR A 92 9.03 7.92 -6.40
N LEU A 93 7.86 8.10 -7.03
CA LEU A 93 7.74 8.19 -8.49
C LEU A 93 8.55 9.38 -9.05
N ALA A 94 8.50 10.54 -8.39
CA ALA A 94 9.33 11.69 -8.78
C ALA A 94 10.84 11.38 -8.70
N GLN A 95 11.29 10.66 -7.66
CA GLN A 95 12.69 10.22 -7.54
C GLN A 95 13.08 9.18 -8.61
N LEU A 96 12.12 8.40 -9.12
CA LEU A 96 12.32 7.46 -10.23
C LEU A 96 12.26 8.14 -11.61
N GLY A 97 12.11 9.46 -11.68
CA GLY A 97 12.03 10.22 -12.93
C GLY A 97 10.62 10.27 -13.56
N GLU A 98 9.60 9.86 -12.80
CA GLU A 98 8.20 9.74 -13.26
C GLU A 98 7.28 10.67 -12.45
N PRO A 99 7.47 12.01 -12.49
CA PRO A 99 6.68 12.92 -11.67
C PRO A 99 5.21 12.86 -12.08
N LEU A 100 4.33 12.70 -11.08
CA LEU A 100 2.88 12.65 -11.27
C LEU A 100 2.21 13.64 -10.31
N ALA A 101 1.33 14.48 -10.85
CA ALA A 101 0.49 15.36 -10.04
C ALA A 101 -0.67 14.56 -9.43
N GLU A 102 -1.08 14.88 -8.19
CA GLU A 102 -2.16 14.17 -7.51
C GLU A 102 -3.48 14.26 -8.29
N GLU A 103 -3.73 15.40 -8.93
CA GLU A 103 -4.93 15.65 -9.75
C GLU A 103 -4.96 14.82 -11.05
N ALA A 104 -3.82 14.28 -11.47
CA ALA A 104 -3.70 13.45 -12.66
C ALA A 104 -3.97 11.96 -12.37
N ILE A 105 -4.19 11.58 -11.11
CA ILE A 105 -4.50 10.20 -10.73
C ILE A 105 -5.92 9.85 -11.19
N ILE A 106 -6.05 8.81 -12.03
CA ILE A 106 -7.34 8.34 -12.54
C ILE A 106 -7.73 7.05 -11.82
N CYS A 107 -8.56 7.16 -10.79
CA CYS A 107 -9.10 5.99 -10.09
C CYS A 107 -10.12 5.26 -10.99
N PRO A 108 -9.91 3.97 -11.31
CA PRO A 108 -10.83 3.23 -12.16
C PRO A 108 -12.21 3.09 -11.50
N SER A 109 -13.28 3.35 -12.26
CA SER A 109 -14.66 3.20 -11.78
C SER A 109 -15.02 1.76 -11.44
N GLU A 110 -14.36 0.80 -12.08
CA GLU A 110 -14.54 -0.65 -11.87
C GLU A 110 -13.69 -1.19 -10.70
N GLY A 111 -12.94 -0.32 -10.01
CA GLY A 111 -12.10 -0.71 -8.89
C GLY A 111 -11.05 -1.75 -9.28
N SER A 112 -11.08 -2.90 -8.59
CA SER A 112 -10.12 -3.99 -8.77
C SER A 112 -10.44 -5.01 -9.86
N ALA A 113 -11.40 -4.73 -10.76
CA ALA A 113 -11.92 -5.73 -11.71
C ALA A 113 -10.85 -6.36 -12.63
N GLY A 114 -9.74 -5.67 -12.89
CA GLY A 114 -8.62 -6.18 -13.67
C GLY A 114 -7.59 -7.02 -12.90
N ALA A 115 -7.67 -7.08 -11.57
CA ALA A 115 -6.73 -7.87 -10.78
C ALA A 115 -7.17 -9.34 -10.67
N LEU A 116 -6.25 -10.26 -10.94
CA LEU A 116 -6.48 -11.70 -10.87
C LEU A 116 -6.59 -12.22 -9.43
N LEU A 117 -6.13 -11.45 -8.45
CA LEU A 117 -6.19 -11.80 -7.04
C LEU A 117 -7.15 -10.88 -6.30
N SER A 118 -7.97 -11.47 -5.44
CA SER A 118 -8.74 -10.72 -4.43
C SER A 118 -7.83 -10.22 -3.31
N LEU A 119 -8.33 -9.31 -2.48
CA LEU A 119 -7.60 -8.85 -1.29
C LEU A 119 -7.29 -9.99 -0.32
N GLU A 120 -8.23 -10.91 -0.12
CA GLU A 120 -8.04 -12.06 0.77
C GLU A 120 -6.95 -13.00 0.24
N GLN A 121 -7.01 -13.34 -1.05
CA GLN A 121 -5.98 -14.17 -1.70
C GLN A 121 -4.60 -13.49 -1.67
N THR A 122 -4.56 -12.17 -1.84
CA THR A 122 -3.32 -11.38 -1.72
C THR A 122 -2.72 -11.54 -0.32
N ARG A 123 -3.54 -11.40 0.72
CA ARG A 123 -3.09 -11.49 2.13
C ARG A 123 -2.68 -12.91 2.50
N GLU A 124 -3.42 -13.92 2.07
CA GLU A 124 -3.08 -15.32 2.32
C GLU A 124 -1.74 -15.69 1.69
N ARG A 125 -1.52 -15.32 0.42
CA ARG A 125 -0.31 -15.66 -0.31
C ARG A 125 0.92 -14.86 0.14
N LEU A 126 0.76 -13.56 0.39
CA LEU A 126 1.89 -12.64 0.57
C LEU A 126 2.06 -12.15 2.02
N GLY A 127 1.06 -12.33 2.88
CA GLY A 127 1.07 -11.81 4.25
C GLY A 127 2.21 -12.37 5.09
N THR A 128 2.49 -13.68 4.98
CA THR A 128 3.62 -14.32 5.67
C THR A 128 4.96 -13.76 5.22
N LEU A 129 5.10 -13.46 3.93
CA LEU A 129 6.31 -12.86 3.35
C LEU A 129 6.52 -11.44 3.89
N VAL A 130 5.46 -10.61 3.90
CA VAL A 130 5.51 -9.25 4.46
C VAL A 130 5.90 -9.30 5.93
N ALA A 131 5.26 -10.18 6.72
CA ALA A 131 5.57 -10.31 8.14
C ALA A 131 7.02 -10.78 8.40
N ALA A 132 7.55 -11.68 7.56
CA ALA A 132 8.94 -12.10 7.64
C ALA A 132 9.92 -10.96 7.32
N CYS A 133 9.63 -10.19 6.26
CA CYS A 133 10.42 -9.02 5.87
C CYS A 133 10.43 -7.94 6.97
N ALA A 134 9.27 -7.66 7.57
CA ALA A 134 9.14 -6.72 8.68
C ALA A 134 10.05 -7.10 9.85
N ARG A 135 10.02 -8.39 10.26
CA ARG A 135 10.85 -8.89 11.35
C ARG A 135 12.33 -8.85 11.03
N SER A 136 12.75 -9.22 9.81
CA SER A 136 14.17 -9.24 9.46
C SER A 136 14.81 -7.85 9.40
N HIS A 137 14.02 -6.82 9.11
CA HIS A 137 14.47 -5.43 9.06
C HIS A 137 14.10 -4.60 10.29
N GLY A 138 13.46 -5.21 11.29
CA GLY A 138 13.01 -4.51 12.51
C GLY A 138 11.98 -3.41 12.26
N LEU A 139 11.18 -3.53 11.19
CA LEU A 139 10.20 -2.51 10.79
C LEU A 139 8.87 -2.71 11.52
N GLY A 140 8.33 -1.63 12.09
CA GLY A 140 6.96 -1.57 12.56
C GLY A 140 5.95 -1.44 11.42
N SER A 141 4.65 -1.55 11.70
CA SER A 141 3.62 -1.52 10.66
C SER A 141 3.54 -0.21 9.86
N VAL A 142 3.90 0.95 10.45
CA VAL A 142 3.96 2.21 9.69
C VAL A 142 5.09 2.16 8.64
N GLU A 143 6.28 1.77 9.08
CA GLU A 143 7.47 1.67 8.22
C GLU A 143 7.27 0.59 7.15
N MET A 144 6.62 -0.52 7.52
CA MET A 144 6.26 -1.58 6.58
C MET A 144 5.26 -1.10 5.52
N ALA A 145 4.27 -0.30 5.91
CA ALA A 145 3.35 0.33 4.96
C ALA A 145 4.09 1.25 3.98
N GLU A 146 5.05 2.05 4.47
CA GLU A 146 5.88 2.91 3.62
C GLU A 146 6.78 2.11 2.68
N ALA A 147 7.44 1.06 3.17
CA ALA A 147 8.26 0.18 2.33
C ALA A 147 7.42 -0.52 1.24
N LEU A 148 6.20 -0.94 1.54
CA LEU A 148 5.27 -1.48 0.54
C LEU A 148 4.78 -0.41 -0.43
N THR A 149 4.59 0.84 0.00
CA THR A 149 4.30 1.96 -0.91
C THR A 149 5.46 2.25 -1.85
N ILE A 150 6.71 2.23 -1.36
CA ILE A 150 7.90 2.35 -2.21
C ILE A 150 7.96 1.18 -3.21
N ALA A 151 7.71 -0.05 -2.76
CA ALA A 151 7.62 -1.22 -3.65
C ALA A 151 6.48 -1.08 -4.68
N THR A 152 5.38 -0.43 -4.33
CA THR A 152 4.30 -0.11 -5.27
C THR A 152 4.75 0.88 -6.34
N ALA A 153 5.52 1.91 -5.98
CA ALA A 153 6.12 2.85 -6.94
C ALA A 153 7.11 2.15 -7.88
N LEU A 154 7.92 1.22 -7.35
CA LEU A 154 8.83 0.40 -8.15
C LEU A 154 8.06 -0.47 -9.15
N ALA A 155 6.98 -1.12 -8.72
CA ALA A 155 6.11 -1.90 -9.60
C ALA A 155 5.51 -1.03 -10.72
N LEU A 156 5.03 0.18 -10.41
CA LEU A 156 4.54 1.13 -11.41
C LEU A 156 5.60 1.51 -12.43
N HIS A 157 6.80 1.86 -11.96
CA HIS A 157 7.91 2.22 -12.82
C HIS A 157 8.31 1.07 -13.75
N GLN A 158 8.33 -0.17 -13.24
CA GLN A 158 8.67 -1.37 -14.02
C GLN A 158 7.56 -1.77 -15.00
N CYS A 159 6.30 -1.44 -14.71
CA CYS A 159 5.14 -1.78 -15.54
C CYS A 159 4.67 -0.63 -16.46
N ARG A 160 5.41 0.47 -16.57
CA ARG A 160 4.98 1.68 -17.29
C ARG A 160 4.67 1.46 -18.78
N ASP A 161 5.31 0.48 -19.41
CA ASP A 161 5.08 0.13 -20.81
C ASP A 161 3.80 -0.71 -21.01
N LEU A 162 3.26 -1.28 -19.91
CA LEU A 162 2.08 -2.15 -19.91
C LEU A 162 0.83 -1.43 -19.37
N VAL A 163 1.02 -0.54 -18.39
CA VAL A 163 -0.07 0.21 -17.74
C VAL A 163 0.33 1.68 -17.68
N PRO A 164 -0.48 2.60 -18.28
CA PRO A 164 -0.21 4.03 -18.19
C PRO A 164 -0.08 4.49 -16.74
N LEU A 165 0.92 5.31 -16.45
CA LEU A 165 1.28 5.71 -15.09
C LEU A 165 0.11 6.28 -14.29
N THR A 166 -0.73 7.13 -14.90
CA THR A 166 -1.92 7.73 -14.28
C THR A 166 -2.95 6.68 -13.83
N ARG A 167 -3.18 5.66 -14.67
CA ARG A 167 -4.07 4.52 -14.38
C ARG A 167 -3.45 3.59 -13.32
N GLY A 168 -2.16 3.30 -13.44
CA GLY A 168 -1.44 2.50 -12.46
C GLY A 168 -1.44 3.15 -11.08
N ALA A 169 -1.22 4.46 -10.98
CA ALA A 169 -1.33 5.20 -9.72
C ALA A 169 -2.76 5.14 -9.16
N GLY A 170 -3.79 5.22 -10.01
CA GLY A 170 -5.19 5.04 -9.60
C GLY A 170 -5.48 3.64 -9.03
N LEU A 171 -4.88 2.60 -9.61
CA LEU A 171 -4.91 1.24 -9.07
C LEU A 171 -4.21 1.16 -7.72
N ALA A 172 -3.02 1.76 -7.59
CA ALA A 172 -2.30 1.80 -6.31
C ALA A 172 -3.13 2.48 -5.21
N VAL A 173 -3.72 3.65 -5.50
CA VAL A 173 -4.62 4.33 -4.57
C VAL A 173 -5.79 3.42 -4.19
N THR A 174 -6.46 2.79 -5.17
CA THR A 174 -7.54 1.81 -4.92
C THR A 174 -7.07 0.65 -4.04
N GLY A 175 -5.86 0.14 -4.24
CA GLY A 175 -5.29 -0.92 -3.41
C GLY A 175 -5.05 -0.46 -1.98
N PHE A 176 -4.47 0.74 -1.78
CA PHE A 176 -4.36 1.36 -0.46
C PHE A 176 -5.75 1.44 0.19
N VAL A 177 -6.78 1.77 -0.60
CA VAL A 177 -8.16 1.85 -0.10
C VAL A 177 -8.67 0.56 0.48
N GLU A 178 -8.60 -0.48 -0.32
CA GLU A 178 -9.16 -1.78 0.00
C GLU A 178 -8.42 -2.42 1.18
N GLY A 179 -7.08 -2.28 1.20
CA GLY A 179 -6.25 -2.74 2.29
C GLY A 179 -6.60 -2.07 3.62
N ALA A 180 -6.74 -0.74 3.60
CA ALA A 180 -7.03 0.03 4.81
C ALA A 180 -8.43 -0.25 5.37
N LYS A 181 -9.45 -0.34 4.50
CA LYS A 181 -10.84 -0.55 4.95
C LYS A 181 -11.11 -1.96 5.47
N THR A 182 -10.58 -2.98 4.80
CA THR A 182 -10.99 -4.38 5.09
C THR A 182 -10.35 -4.94 6.35
N ALA A 183 -9.18 -4.43 6.75
CA ALA A 183 -8.57 -4.81 8.03
C ALA A 183 -9.43 -4.39 9.24
N LEU A 184 -10.27 -3.36 9.11
CA LEU A 184 -11.20 -2.91 10.16
C LEU A 184 -12.39 -3.87 10.37
N ALA A 185 -12.89 -4.51 9.29
CA ALA A 185 -14.02 -5.43 9.37
C ALA A 185 -13.67 -6.73 10.12
N MET A 186 -12.42 -7.19 9.99
CA MET A 186 -11.94 -8.41 10.65
C MET A 186 -11.59 -8.19 12.13
N ALA A 187 -11.06 -7.02 12.50
CA ALA A 187 -10.76 -6.69 13.89
C ALA A 187 -12.03 -6.53 14.75
N ALA A 188 -13.18 -6.28 14.12
CA ALA A 188 -14.48 -6.25 14.80
C ALA A 188 -15.13 -7.63 14.95
N ALA A 189 -14.58 -8.68 14.32
CA ALA A 189 -15.13 -10.03 14.28
C ALA A 189 -14.27 -11.08 15.02
N ALA A 190 -13.11 -10.69 15.53
CA ALA A 190 -12.21 -11.49 16.37
C ALA A 190 -12.32 -11.06 17.84
#